data_AF-A0A2E8JRP2-F1
#
_entry.id   AF-A0A2E8JRP2-F1
#
_cell.length_a   1.000
_cell.length_b   1.000
_cell.length_c   1.000
_cell.angle_alpha   90.00
_cell.angle_beta   90.00
_cell.angle_gamma   90.00
#
_symmetry.space_group_name_H-M   'P 1'
#
loop_
_entity.id
_entity.type
_entity.pdbx_description
1 polymer ?
#
loop_
_entity_poly.entity_id
_entity_poly.type
_entity_poly.pdbx_seq_one_letter_code
_entity_poly.pdbx_strand_id
1 'polypeptide(L)'
;MPWQLHAVRFNHYCCNFVTKKQGQGRSLAPDLASSITYAILKTMQWATQQKQTGFTIVELLIVIVVIAILASITIVAYNGIQNSAYDSSVRSDLSANHKTLELYRINSTDDSYPSHSALAGVGLRATKSAYTPERNNFYYCRSADGKTYAIGVITKSNQGYIMANGQVSNTSSAGTYLSHTCTAANSSSSYGTSGFTPSTQWESWIGG
;
A
#
# COMPACT_ATOMS: atom_id res chain seq x y z
N MET A 1 -16.61 24.43 2.94
CA MET A 1 -15.32 24.51 3.65
C MET A 1 -14.18 24.30 2.64
N PRO A 2 -13.54 25.36 2.12
CA PRO A 2 -12.31 25.21 1.36
C PRO A 2 -11.11 25.61 2.22
N TRP A 3 -10.16 24.69 2.32
CA TRP A 3 -8.89 24.83 3.04
C TRP A 3 -7.95 25.78 2.29
N GLN A 4 -7.44 26.78 3.02
CA GLN A 4 -6.43 27.73 2.53
C GLN A 4 -5.02 27.18 2.80
N LEU A 5 -4.23 26.98 1.75
CA LEU A 5 -2.80 26.71 1.83
C LEU A 5 -2.02 28.03 1.89
N HIS A 6 -1.32 28.27 3.00
CA HIS A 6 -0.38 29.38 3.14
C HIS A 6 0.88 29.12 2.32
N ALA A 7 1.15 30.02 1.36
CA ALA A 7 2.41 30.10 0.64
C ALA A 7 3.47 30.80 1.51
N VAL A 8 4.61 30.14 1.73
CA VAL A 8 5.81 30.74 2.35
C VAL A 8 6.56 31.51 1.26
N ARG A 9 6.69 32.84 1.42
CA ARG A 9 7.49 33.71 0.56
C ARG A 9 8.96 33.68 1.00
N PHE A 10 9.87 33.36 0.08
CA PHE A 10 11.30 33.65 0.23
C PHE A 10 11.66 34.93 -0.53
N ASN A 11 12.29 35.86 0.18
CA ASN A 11 12.64 37.21 -0.21
C ASN A 11 14.01 37.20 -0.92
N HIS A 12 14.07 37.58 -2.19
CA HIS A 12 15.33 37.81 -2.94
C HIS A 12 15.53 39.32 -3.12
N TYR A 13 16.61 39.85 -2.53
CA TYR A 13 17.13 41.17 -2.85
C TYR A 13 18.65 41.14 -3.03
N CYS A 14 19.07 41.97 -3.98
CA CYS A 14 20.42 42.48 -4.28
C CYS A 14 21.36 41.52 -5.02
N CYS A 15 22.08 41.94 -6.07
CA CYS A 15 22.65 43.26 -6.32
C CYS A 15 22.87 43.51 -7.83
N ASN A 16 22.49 44.70 -8.32
CA ASN A 16 22.94 45.26 -9.60
C ASN A 16 24.19 46.11 -9.34
N PHE A 17 25.29 45.86 -10.04
CA PHE A 17 26.46 46.75 -10.03
C PHE A 17 26.87 47.14 -11.44
N VAL A 18 26.88 48.45 -11.66
CA VAL A 18 27.08 49.18 -12.91
C VAL A 18 28.53 49.09 -13.37
N THR A 19 28.77 48.94 -14.69
CA THR A 19 30.10 49.10 -15.29
C THR A 19 30.26 50.52 -15.84
N LYS A 20 31.40 51.17 -15.52
CA LYS A 20 31.84 52.42 -16.16
C LYS A 20 33.18 52.18 -16.87
N LYS A 21 33.28 52.66 -18.11
CA LYS A 21 34.45 52.55 -18.99
C LYS A 21 35.35 53.80 -18.91
N GLN A 22 36.61 53.57 -19.29
CA GLN A 22 37.64 54.46 -19.86
C GLN A 22 38.68 55.12 -18.92
N GLY A 23 39.92 54.63 -19.03
CA GLY A 23 40.97 55.29 -19.82
C GLY A 23 42.07 56.02 -19.05
N GLN A 24 43.31 55.50 -19.10
CA GLN A 24 44.54 56.27 -19.40
C GLN A 24 45.77 55.37 -19.36
N GLY A 25 46.54 55.37 -20.46
CA GLY A 25 47.90 54.82 -20.47
C GLY A 25 48.90 55.82 -19.89
N ARG A 26 49.84 55.31 -19.08
CA ARG A 26 51.16 55.91 -18.85
C ARG A 26 52.19 54.79 -18.73
N SER A 27 53.21 54.89 -19.54
CA SER A 27 54.45 54.11 -19.52
C SER A 27 55.24 54.41 -18.23
N LEU A 28 56.00 53.43 -17.73
CA LEU A 28 57.46 53.51 -17.48
C LEU A 28 57.93 52.54 -16.37
N ALA A 29 58.96 51.78 -16.75
CA ALA A 29 60.01 51.10 -15.97
C ALA A 29 59.78 49.66 -15.43
N PRO A 30 60.85 48.83 -15.44
CA PRO A 30 60.79 47.38 -15.24
C PRO A 30 61.15 47.00 -13.79
N ASP A 31 61.17 45.70 -13.53
CA ASP A 31 61.83 44.98 -12.44
C ASP A 31 61.02 44.49 -11.21
N LEU A 32 61.39 43.27 -10.81
CA LEU A 32 61.02 42.49 -9.61
C LEU A 32 59.65 41.83 -9.47
N ALA A 33 58.64 42.13 -10.30
CA ALA A 33 57.33 41.46 -10.20
C ALA A 33 57.24 40.07 -10.86
N SER A 34 58.37 39.46 -11.24
CA SER A 34 58.41 38.17 -11.95
C SER A 34 58.77 36.95 -11.09
N SER A 35 58.89 37.07 -9.76
CA SER A 35 59.19 35.91 -8.91
C SER A 35 58.06 35.52 -7.96
N ILE A 36 57.26 36.48 -7.47
CA ILE A 36 56.17 36.21 -6.51
C ILE A 36 54.94 35.62 -7.22
N THR A 37 54.67 36.03 -8.46
CA THR A 37 53.55 35.52 -9.26
C THR A 37 53.72 34.05 -9.65
N TYR A 38 54.95 33.61 -9.97
CA TYR A 38 55.23 32.20 -10.22
C TYR A 38 55.20 31.34 -8.95
N ALA A 39 55.55 31.90 -7.79
CA ALA A 39 55.49 31.20 -6.51
C ALA A 39 54.05 30.90 -6.07
N ILE A 40 53.11 31.84 -6.29
CA ILE A 40 51.69 31.68 -5.92
C ILE A 40 50.94 30.77 -6.91
N LEU A 41 51.31 30.76 -8.20
CA LEU A 41 50.74 29.83 -9.18
C LEU A 41 51.22 28.38 -9.01
N LYS A 42 52.39 28.17 -8.38
CA LYS A 42 52.97 26.81 -8.17
C LYS A 42 52.44 26.09 -6.92
N THR A 43 51.81 26.81 -5.98
CA THR A 43 51.24 26.22 -4.75
C THR A 43 49.81 25.70 -4.89
N MET A 44 49.15 25.90 -6.04
CA MET A 44 47.78 25.40 -6.31
C MET A 44 47.75 24.35 -7.44
N GLN A 45 48.68 23.39 -7.41
CA GLN A 45 48.68 22.25 -8.35
C GLN A 45 48.73 20.89 -7.67
N TRP A 46 48.18 20.76 -6.47
CA TRP A 46 47.69 19.45 -6.03
C TRP A 46 46.32 19.19 -6.68
N ALA A 47 46.30 19.17 -8.01
CA ALA A 47 45.24 18.47 -8.71
C ALA A 47 45.41 17.00 -8.33
N THR A 48 44.66 16.56 -7.32
CA THR A 48 44.56 15.14 -6.95
C THR A 48 44.17 14.39 -8.21
N GLN A 49 45.15 13.73 -8.82
CA GLN A 49 44.97 12.76 -9.88
C GLN A 49 44.16 11.60 -9.28
N GLN A 50 42.85 11.78 -9.22
CA GLN A 50 41.90 10.73 -8.93
C GLN A 50 42.07 9.72 -10.07
N LYS A 51 42.84 8.65 -9.81
CA LYS A 51 42.96 7.53 -10.75
C LYS A 51 41.55 7.05 -11.03
N GLN A 52 41.04 7.32 -12.23
CA GLN A 52 39.77 6.75 -12.65
C GLN A 52 40.01 5.26 -12.88
N THR A 53 39.77 4.48 -11.83
CA THR A 53 39.68 3.03 -11.91
C THR A 53 38.33 2.72 -12.57
N GLY A 54 38.35 2.47 -13.87
CA GLY A 54 37.17 1.99 -14.58
C GLY A 54 36.84 0.57 -14.12
N PHE A 55 35.56 0.28 -13.87
CA PHE A 55 35.10 -1.10 -13.73
C PHE A 55 35.37 -1.84 -15.03
N THR A 56 35.93 -3.03 -14.93
CA THR A 56 36.13 -3.88 -16.09
C THR A 56 34.78 -4.26 -16.67
N ILE A 57 34.71 -4.47 -18.00
CA ILE A 57 33.50 -4.94 -18.67
C ILE A 57 33.02 -6.27 -18.05
N VAL A 58 33.96 -7.10 -17.60
CA VAL A 58 33.67 -8.39 -16.96
C VAL A 58 32.99 -8.22 -15.60
N GLU A 59 33.46 -7.29 -14.77
CA GLU A 59 32.83 -6.98 -13.47
C GLU A 59 31.38 -6.54 -13.63
N LEU A 60 31.11 -5.67 -14.60
CA LEU A 60 29.73 -5.23 -14.85
C LEU A 60 28.87 -6.35 -15.45
N LEU A 61 29.45 -7.21 -16.29
CA LEU A 61 28.76 -8.35 -16.90
C LEU A 61 28.33 -9.39 -15.85
N ILE A 62 29.20 -9.78 -14.94
CA ILE A 62 28.83 -10.76 -13.92
C ILE A 62 27.76 -10.21 -12.97
N VAL A 63 27.79 -8.91 -12.67
CA VAL A 63 26.78 -8.27 -11.80
C VAL A 63 25.40 -8.33 -12.44
N ILE A 64 25.27 -8.00 -13.72
CA ILE A 64 23.96 -8.04 -14.40
C ILE A 64 23.41 -9.47 -14.52
N VAL A 65 24.29 -10.47 -14.69
CA VAL A 65 23.89 -11.89 -14.72
C VAL A 65 23.39 -12.34 -13.35
N VAL A 66 24.11 -11.99 -12.28
CA VAL A 66 23.73 -12.36 -10.92
C VAL A 66 22.41 -11.70 -10.51
N ILE A 67 22.21 -10.41 -10.77
CA ILE A 67 20.92 -9.75 -10.47
C ILE A 67 19.77 -10.34 -11.30
N ALA A 68 20.01 -10.76 -12.55
CA ALA A 68 18.98 -11.38 -13.38
C ALA A 68 18.51 -12.72 -12.78
N ILE A 69 19.44 -13.54 -12.31
CA ILE A 69 19.11 -14.81 -11.66
C ILE A 69 18.36 -14.56 -10.35
N LEU A 70 18.85 -13.66 -9.48
CA LEU A 70 18.21 -13.35 -8.21
C LEU A 70 16.81 -12.72 -8.38
N ALA A 71 16.64 -11.82 -9.35
CA ALA A 71 15.35 -11.21 -9.66
C ALA A 71 14.32 -12.26 -10.12
N SER A 72 14.74 -13.23 -10.93
CA SER A 72 13.83 -14.28 -11.41
C SER A 72 13.24 -15.13 -10.28
N ILE A 73 14.08 -15.54 -9.31
CA ILE A 73 13.67 -16.35 -8.17
C ILE A 73 12.76 -15.55 -7.22
N THR A 74 13.12 -14.29 -6.96
CA THR A 74 12.37 -13.43 -6.03
C THR A 74 10.95 -13.12 -6.52
N ILE A 75 10.74 -12.91 -7.82
CA ILE A 75 9.40 -12.62 -8.37
C ILE A 75 8.42 -13.79 -8.14
N VAL A 76 8.86 -15.03 -8.38
CA VAL A 76 8.00 -16.22 -8.20
C VAL A 76 7.64 -16.40 -6.73
N ALA A 77 8.62 -16.27 -5.83
CA ALA A 77 8.39 -16.37 -4.38
C ALA A 77 7.48 -15.24 -3.86
N TYR A 78 7.63 -14.03 -4.38
CA TYR A 78 6.85 -12.86 -3.96
C TYR A 78 5.35 -13.02 -4.22
N ASN A 79 4.95 -13.68 -5.32
CA ASN A 79 3.53 -13.96 -5.59
C ASN A 79 2.91 -14.92 -4.56
N GLY A 80 3.65 -15.96 -4.15
CA GLY A 80 3.19 -16.89 -3.11
C GLY A 80 3.05 -16.24 -1.73
N ILE A 81 4.01 -15.38 -1.37
CA ILE A 81 4.01 -14.63 -0.10
C ILE A 81 2.83 -13.66 -0.05
N GLN A 82 2.59 -12.88 -1.12
CA GLN A 82 1.44 -11.97 -1.19
C GLN A 82 0.11 -12.72 -1.03
N ASN A 83 -0.06 -13.84 -1.71
CA ASN A 83 -1.27 -14.65 -1.60
C ASN A 83 -1.52 -15.13 -0.17
N SER A 84 -0.47 -15.61 0.50
CA SER A 84 -0.53 -16.03 1.90
C SER A 84 -0.82 -14.85 2.85
N ALA A 85 -0.30 -13.66 2.55
CA ALA A 85 -0.59 -12.44 3.31
C ALA A 85 -2.06 -12.01 3.17
N TYR A 86 -2.62 -12.07 1.95
CA TYR A 86 -4.05 -11.79 1.73
C TYR A 86 -4.92 -12.79 2.50
N ASP A 87 -4.61 -14.09 2.42
CA ASP A 87 -5.36 -15.13 3.13
C ASP A 87 -5.28 -14.97 4.65
N SER A 88 -4.11 -14.61 5.18
CA SER A 88 -3.93 -14.31 6.61
C SER A 88 -4.74 -13.09 7.05
N SER A 89 -4.72 -12.01 6.24
CA SER A 89 -5.50 -10.80 6.49
C SER A 89 -7.00 -11.10 6.57
N VAL A 90 -7.53 -11.87 5.62
CA VAL A 90 -8.95 -12.21 5.58
C VAL A 90 -9.34 -13.13 6.74
N ARG A 91 -8.49 -14.10 7.12
CA ARG A 91 -8.73 -14.92 8.33
C ARG A 91 -8.74 -14.07 9.61
N SER A 92 -7.87 -13.06 9.69
CA SER A 92 -7.87 -12.12 10.81
C SER A 92 -9.16 -11.29 10.84
N ASP A 93 -9.63 -10.81 9.69
CA ASP A 93 -10.88 -10.05 9.59
C ASP A 93 -12.08 -10.90 9.97
N LEU A 94 -12.12 -12.16 9.52
CA LEU A 94 -13.10 -13.15 9.94
C LEU A 94 -13.13 -13.30 11.47
N SER A 95 -11.97 -13.48 12.13
CA SER A 95 -11.90 -13.58 13.59
C SER A 95 -12.38 -12.30 14.31
N ALA A 96 -12.03 -11.12 13.79
CA ALA A 96 -12.51 -9.84 14.33
C ALA A 96 -14.03 -9.68 14.17
N ASN A 97 -14.57 -10.09 13.02
CA ASN A 97 -16.00 -10.06 12.75
C ASN A 97 -16.77 -11.02 13.64
N HIS A 98 -16.24 -12.23 13.89
CA HIS A 98 -16.85 -13.15 14.85
C HIS A 98 -17.03 -12.51 16.23
N LYS A 99 -15.97 -11.88 16.76
CA LYS A 99 -16.03 -11.19 18.05
C LYS A 99 -17.05 -10.05 18.03
N THR A 100 -17.08 -9.26 16.97
CA THR A 100 -18.00 -8.13 16.83
C THR A 100 -19.47 -8.61 16.77
N LEU A 101 -19.73 -9.68 16.03
CA LEU A 101 -21.06 -10.29 15.94
C LEU A 101 -21.50 -10.92 17.26
N GLU A 102 -20.59 -11.56 17.98
CA GLU A 102 -20.86 -12.13 19.30
C GLU A 102 -21.15 -11.05 20.33
N LEU A 103 -20.37 -9.95 20.32
CA LEU A 103 -20.65 -8.78 21.15
C LEU A 103 -22.02 -8.17 20.84
N TYR A 104 -22.39 -8.10 19.56
CA TYR A 104 -23.72 -7.62 19.18
C TYR A 104 -24.82 -8.55 19.73
N ARG A 105 -24.66 -9.88 19.58
CA ARG A 105 -25.63 -10.86 20.07
C ARG A 105 -25.87 -10.73 21.58
N ILE A 106 -24.80 -10.64 22.37
CA ILE A 106 -24.85 -10.50 23.83
C ILE A 106 -25.53 -9.20 24.26
N ASN A 107 -25.32 -8.11 23.52
CA ASN A 107 -25.94 -6.80 23.80
C ASN A 107 -27.36 -6.65 23.25
N SER A 108 -27.83 -7.62 22.46
CA SER A 108 -29.18 -7.61 21.88
C SER A 108 -30.19 -8.17 22.86
N THR A 109 -31.37 -7.57 22.95
CA THR A 109 -32.47 -8.06 23.82
C THR A 109 -32.96 -9.46 23.45
N ASP A 110 -32.91 -9.81 22.16
CA ASP A 110 -33.44 -11.08 21.65
C ASP A 110 -32.37 -12.17 21.52
N ASP A 111 -31.13 -11.87 21.96
CA ASP A 111 -29.98 -12.78 21.86
C ASP A 111 -29.77 -13.26 20.40
N SER A 112 -29.85 -12.32 19.45
CA SER A 112 -29.85 -12.61 18.02
C SER A 112 -28.74 -11.88 17.28
N TYR A 113 -28.18 -12.52 16.25
CA TYR A 113 -27.26 -11.91 15.31
C TYR A 113 -27.95 -10.83 14.45
N PRO A 114 -27.20 -9.81 14.02
CA PRO A 114 -27.76 -8.63 13.37
C PRO A 114 -28.46 -8.99 12.06
N SER A 115 -29.66 -8.45 11.87
CA SER A 115 -30.34 -8.46 10.57
C SER A 115 -29.63 -7.53 9.58
N HIS A 116 -29.98 -7.62 8.30
CA HIS A 116 -29.37 -6.77 7.27
C HIS A 116 -29.47 -5.27 7.60
N SER A 117 -30.62 -4.81 8.12
CA SER A 117 -30.81 -3.41 8.50
C SER A 117 -29.98 -2.98 9.72
N ALA A 118 -29.61 -3.93 10.60
CA ALA A 118 -28.81 -3.66 11.79
C ALA A 118 -27.29 -3.68 11.52
N LEU A 119 -26.84 -4.25 10.40
CA LEU A 119 -25.41 -4.39 10.08
C LEU A 119 -24.66 -3.04 10.05
N ALA A 120 -25.33 -1.96 9.66
CA ALA A 120 -24.73 -0.62 9.62
C ALA A 120 -24.26 -0.15 11.01
N GLY A 121 -24.93 -0.56 12.09
CA GLY A 121 -24.52 -0.26 13.46
C GLY A 121 -23.44 -1.19 14.01
N VAL A 122 -23.18 -2.31 13.33
CA VAL A 122 -22.21 -3.33 13.75
C VAL A 122 -20.82 -3.03 13.18
N GLY A 123 -20.76 -2.64 11.89
CA GLY A 123 -19.51 -2.31 11.21
C GLY A 123 -18.58 -3.51 11.05
N LEU A 124 -18.97 -4.47 10.21
CA LEU A 124 -18.11 -5.64 9.95
C LEU A 124 -16.85 -5.21 9.19
N ARG A 125 -15.69 -5.68 9.64
CA ARG A 125 -14.38 -5.30 9.10
C ARG A 125 -14.02 -6.11 7.85
N ALA A 126 -13.45 -5.44 6.86
CA ALA A 126 -12.78 -6.07 5.73
C ALA A 126 -11.55 -5.26 5.30
N THR A 127 -10.38 -5.90 5.25
CA THR A 127 -9.16 -5.34 4.67
C THR A 127 -9.29 -5.32 3.15
N LYS A 128 -9.91 -4.27 2.60
CA LYS A 128 -10.39 -4.19 1.21
C LYS A 128 -9.38 -4.61 0.13
N SER A 129 -8.08 -4.39 0.35
CA SER A 129 -7.00 -4.79 -0.57
C SER A 129 -6.75 -6.30 -0.66
N ALA A 130 -7.20 -7.07 0.33
CA ALA A 130 -7.03 -8.52 0.43
C ALA A 130 -8.18 -9.33 -0.21
N TYR A 131 -9.26 -8.68 -0.64
CA TYR A 131 -10.43 -9.30 -1.26
C TYR A 131 -10.40 -9.11 -2.78
N THR A 132 -11.00 -10.04 -3.53
CA THR A 132 -11.05 -9.93 -5.00
C THR A 132 -12.07 -8.87 -5.46
N PRO A 133 -11.70 -7.91 -6.32
CA PRO A 133 -12.66 -6.93 -6.86
C PRO A 133 -13.50 -7.48 -8.02
N GLU A 134 -13.22 -8.69 -8.50
CA GLU A 134 -13.76 -9.23 -9.76
C GLU A 134 -15.22 -9.67 -9.66
N ARG A 135 -15.73 -9.90 -8.44
CA ARG A 135 -17.08 -10.39 -8.16
C ARG A 135 -17.48 -10.10 -6.73
N ASN A 136 -18.72 -10.42 -6.37
CA ASN A 136 -19.14 -10.39 -4.97
C ASN A 136 -18.22 -11.27 -4.14
N ASN A 137 -17.58 -10.67 -3.13
CA ASN A 137 -16.46 -11.27 -2.41
C ASN A 137 -16.70 -11.37 -0.90
N PHE A 138 -17.79 -10.78 -0.40
CA PHE A 138 -18.15 -10.77 1.01
C PHE A 138 -19.65 -11.01 1.09
N TYR A 139 -20.04 -12.07 1.77
CA TYR A 139 -21.42 -12.49 1.97
C TYR A 139 -21.65 -12.61 3.46
N TYR A 140 -22.77 -12.08 3.93
CA TYR A 140 -23.24 -12.29 5.28
C TYR A 140 -24.62 -12.93 5.21
N CYS A 141 -24.86 -13.93 6.06
CA CYS A 141 -26.18 -14.52 6.19
C CYS A 141 -26.45 -14.89 7.64
N ARG A 142 -27.71 -14.77 8.06
CA ARG A 142 -28.19 -15.25 9.35
C ARG A 142 -29.35 -16.23 9.17
N SER A 143 -29.59 -17.07 10.16
CA SER A 143 -30.82 -17.87 10.24
C SER A 143 -32.05 -17.01 10.45
N ALA A 144 -33.22 -17.56 10.11
CA ALA A 144 -34.50 -16.89 10.29
C ALA A 144 -34.77 -16.51 11.76
N ASP A 145 -34.39 -17.39 12.70
CA ASP A 145 -34.46 -17.17 14.14
C ASP A 145 -33.35 -16.25 14.68
N GLY A 146 -32.39 -15.86 13.84
CA GLY A 146 -31.25 -15.02 14.21
C GLY A 146 -30.25 -15.68 15.17
N LYS A 147 -30.35 -16.99 15.42
CA LYS A 147 -29.49 -17.70 16.38
C LYS A 147 -28.19 -18.22 15.78
N THR A 148 -28.11 -18.32 14.45
CA THR A 148 -26.89 -18.70 13.74
C THR A 148 -26.56 -17.71 12.63
N TYR A 149 -25.29 -17.63 12.29
CA TYR A 149 -24.82 -16.79 11.19
C TYR A 149 -23.68 -17.46 10.43
N ALA A 150 -23.47 -16.99 9.21
CA ALA A 150 -22.29 -17.29 8.44
C ALA A 150 -21.78 -16.08 7.67
N ILE A 151 -20.46 -16.05 7.46
CA ILE A 151 -19.77 -15.09 6.61
C ILE A 151 -19.02 -15.87 5.55
N GLY A 152 -19.31 -15.62 4.28
CA GLY A 152 -18.59 -16.16 3.14
C GLY A 152 -17.69 -15.09 2.55
N VAL A 153 -16.41 -15.37 2.33
CA VAL A 153 -15.45 -14.39 1.80
C VAL A 153 -14.55 -14.99 0.74
N ILE A 154 -14.15 -14.16 -0.21
CA ILE A 154 -13.25 -14.54 -1.30
C ILE A 154 -12.05 -13.60 -1.30
N THR A 155 -10.87 -14.20 -1.18
CA THR A 155 -9.61 -13.47 -1.14
C THR A 155 -9.13 -13.13 -2.54
N LYS A 156 -8.20 -12.18 -2.62
CA LYS A 156 -7.54 -11.78 -3.86
C LYS A 156 -6.66 -12.90 -4.45
N SER A 157 -6.22 -13.85 -3.62
CA SER A 157 -5.55 -15.09 -4.06
C SER A 157 -6.52 -16.14 -4.63
N ASN A 158 -7.79 -15.78 -4.82
CA ASN A 158 -8.86 -16.62 -5.36
C ASN A 158 -9.19 -17.84 -4.46
N GLN A 159 -8.97 -17.71 -3.15
CA GLN A 159 -9.41 -18.68 -2.16
C GLN A 159 -10.74 -18.24 -1.53
N GLY A 160 -11.56 -19.22 -1.14
CA GLY A 160 -12.82 -18.99 -0.48
C GLY A 160 -12.79 -19.44 0.98
N TYR A 161 -13.47 -18.71 1.86
CA TYR A 161 -13.64 -19.11 3.24
C TYR A 161 -15.10 -18.90 3.64
N ILE A 162 -15.67 -19.87 4.35
CA ILE A 162 -16.98 -19.72 4.97
C ILE A 162 -16.79 -19.90 6.47
N MET A 163 -17.06 -18.86 7.23
CA MET A 163 -17.21 -18.96 8.67
C MET A 163 -18.68 -19.24 8.99
N ALA A 164 -18.97 -20.25 9.80
CA ALA A 164 -20.29 -20.46 10.40
C ALA A 164 -20.15 -20.51 11.92
N ASN A 165 -20.88 -19.65 12.63
CA ASN A 165 -20.87 -19.57 14.10
C ASN A 165 -19.45 -19.59 14.72
N GLY A 166 -18.53 -18.82 14.14
CA GLY A 166 -17.14 -18.72 14.60
C GLY A 166 -16.16 -19.78 14.06
N GLN A 167 -16.64 -20.85 13.43
CA GLN A 167 -15.78 -21.88 12.82
C GLN A 167 -15.52 -21.56 11.35
N VAL A 168 -14.25 -21.47 10.96
CA VAL A 168 -13.83 -21.16 9.58
C VAL A 168 -13.54 -22.44 8.81
N SER A 169 -14.24 -22.62 7.69
CA SER A 169 -14.00 -23.69 6.73
C SER A 169 -13.38 -23.12 5.45
N ASN A 170 -12.33 -23.77 4.96
CA ASN A 170 -11.74 -23.45 3.67
C ASN A 170 -12.65 -23.99 2.55
N THR A 171 -12.85 -23.21 1.50
CA THR A 171 -13.59 -23.60 0.30
C THR A 171 -12.91 -22.99 -0.94
N SER A 172 -13.38 -23.35 -2.13
CA SER A 172 -12.94 -22.68 -3.35
C SER A 172 -13.68 -21.34 -3.51
N SER A 173 -13.09 -20.41 -4.28
CA SER A 173 -13.80 -19.19 -4.66
C SER A 173 -15.11 -19.51 -5.40
N ALA A 174 -15.12 -20.55 -6.25
CA ALA A 174 -16.32 -21.04 -6.94
C ALA A 174 -17.39 -21.58 -5.97
N GLY A 175 -16.98 -22.22 -4.88
CA GLY A 175 -17.86 -22.70 -3.81
C GLY A 175 -18.32 -21.60 -2.84
N THR A 176 -17.85 -20.37 -3.00
CA THR A 176 -18.21 -19.24 -2.14
C THR A 176 -19.19 -18.32 -2.86
N TYR A 177 -20.44 -18.39 -2.43
CA TYR A 177 -21.53 -17.54 -2.89
C TYR A 177 -22.63 -17.47 -1.82
N LEU A 178 -23.61 -16.59 -2.05
CA LEU A 178 -24.60 -16.24 -1.03
C LEU A 178 -25.38 -17.45 -0.51
N SER A 179 -25.93 -18.29 -1.39
CA SER A 179 -26.74 -19.43 -0.95
C SER A 179 -25.91 -20.47 -0.19
N HIS A 180 -24.66 -20.74 -0.57
CA HIS A 180 -23.77 -21.61 0.20
C HIS A 180 -23.45 -21.05 1.58
N THR A 181 -23.23 -19.73 1.67
CA THR A 181 -23.04 -19.04 2.94
C THR A 181 -24.29 -19.18 3.81
N CYS A 182 -25.49 -18.98 3.24
CA CYS A 182 -26.74 -19.14 3.96
C CYS A 182 -27.01 -20.59 4.39
N THR A 183 -26.69 -21.58 3.56
CA THR A 183 -26.78 -23.00 3.96
C THR A 183 -25.89 -23.29 5.17
N ALA A 184 -24.67 -22.73 5.21
CA ALA A 184 -23.79 -22.86 6.37
C ALA A 184 -24.35 -22.18 7.63
N ALA A 185 -25.22 -21.18 7.48
CA ALA A 185 -25.96 -20.55 8.56
C ALA A 185 -27.30 -21.25 8.88
N ASN A 186 -27.62 -22.41 8.29
CA ASN A 186 -28.93 -23.07 8.36
C ASN A 186 -30.10 -22.15 7.91
N SER A 187 -29.89 -21.41 6.82
CA SER A 187 -30.81 -20.38 6.33
C SER A 187 -30.99 -20.42 4.81
N SER A 188 -31.98 -19.68 4.33
CA SER A 188 -32.17 -19.42 2.89
C SER A 188 -31.50 -18.12 2.46
N SER A 189 -31.23 -17.98 1.16
CA SER A 189 -30.62 -16.78 0.57
C SER A 189 -31.38 -15.48 0.85
N SER A 190 -32.67 -15.55 1.20
CA SER A 190 -33.50 -14.39 1.53
C SER A 190 -33.05 -13.65 2.78
N TYR A 191 -32.28 -14.31 3.65
CA TYR A 191 -31.68 -13.71 4.86
C TYR A 191 -30.22 -13.28 4.66
N GLY A 192 -29.73 -13.41 3.42
CA GLY A 192 -28.36 -13.10 3.05
C GLY A 192 -28.23 -11.73 2.40
N THR A 193 -27.04 -11.15 2.52
CA THR A 193 -26.65 -9.92 1.83
C THR A 193 -25.20 -9.99 1.37
N SER A 194 -24.82 -9.17 0.38
CA SER A 194 -23.44 -9.04 -0.08
C SER A 194 -22.85 -7.72 0.42
N GLY A 195 -21.66 -7.77 1.01
CA GLY A 195 -20.93 -6.58 1.51
C GLY A 195 -20.07 -5.90 0.45
N PHE A 196 -19.84 -6.58 -0.68
CA PHE A 196 -19.20 -6.02 -1.85
C PHE A 196 -19.87 -6.56 -3.10
N THR A 197 -20.12 -5.68 -4.06
CA THR A 197 -20.42 -6.07 -5.44
C THR A 197 -19.56 -5.25 -6.41
N PRO A 198 -19.21 -5.76 -7.60
CA PRO A 198 -18.45 -4.97 -8.57
C PRO A 198 -19.16 -3.68 -9.02
N SER A 199 -20.49 -3.64 -8.94
CA SER A 199 -21.30 -2.47 -9.33
C SER A 199 -21.48 -1.45 -8.21
N THR A 200 -21.80 -1.90 -6.99
CA THR A 200 -22.05 -1.02 -5.83
C THR A 200 -20.80 -0.75 -5.00
N GLN A 201 -19.70 -1.45 -5.29
CA GLN A 201 -18.48 -1.46 -4.48
C GLN A 201 -18.78 -1.94 -3.06
N TRP A 202 -18.05 -1.43 -2.06
CA TRP A 202 -18.23 -1.81 -0.66
C TRP A 202 -19.48 -1.17 -0.07
N GLU A 203 -20.31 -1.97 0.58
CA GLU A 203 -21.48 -1.49 1.30
C GLU A 203 -21.07 -0.68 2.54
N SER A 204 -21.92 0.28 2.94
CA SER A 204 -21.64 1.19 4.06
C SER A 204 -21.47 0.51 5.42
N TRP A 205 -22.02 -0.69 5.59
CA TRP A 205 -21.91 -1.50 6.80
C TRP A 205 -20.60 -2.32 6.87
N ILE A 206 -19.79 -2.30 5.81
CA ILE A 206 -18.43 -2.85 5.83
C ILE A 206 -17.43 -1.75 6.21
N GLY A 207 -16.91 -1.84 7.43
CA GLY A 207 -15.79 -1.04 7.91
C GLY A 207 -14.47 -1.49 7.31
N GLY A 208 -13.56 -0.55 7.09
CA GLY A 208 -12.20 -0.79 6.62
C GLY A 208 -11.35 0.44 6.83
#